data_AF-A0A1H3GTJ1-F1
#
_entry.id   AF-A0A1H3GTJ1-F1
#
_cell.length_a   1.000
_cell.length_b   1.000
_cell.length_c   1.000
_cell.angle_alpha   90.00
_cell.angle_beta   90.00
_cell.angle_gamma   90.00
#
_symmetry.space_group_name_H-M   'P 1'
#
loop_
_entity.id
_entity.type
_entity.pdbx_description
1 polymer ?
#
loop_
_entity_poly.entity_id
_entity_poly.type
_entity_poly.pdbx_seq_one_letter_code
_entity_poly.pdbx_strand_id
1 'polypeptide(L)'
;MNAVLNILPQEFEYIRENHKKWELSDILFNNFKDGYKGISLLLRTEKAEKFTKTHKNLKNFNINGIEILDIKNYKYNLEIWTYRNSLNGLHFSGINTNILNLNENSMKLTKLEISEVKTVNPDKEIVLKILKGVAKSQLEKLDIEETIGIEIGNKIYYTIVDYKDGNYIGITKCKDVYRLKHDDLETEKLIYEKVTDFLNKFSGKKNELDHYFE
;
A
#
# COMPACT_ATOMS: atom_id res chain seq x y z
N MET A 1 3.49 -14.43 -16.69
CA MET A 1 3.47 -13.03 -16.19
C MET A 1 3.69 -12.01 -17.31
N ASN A 2 4.75 -12.15 -18.10
CA ASN A 2 5.02 -11.27 -19.26
C ASN A 2 3.84 -11.20 -20.25
N ALA A 3 3.19 -12.33 -20.54
CA ALA A 3 2.02 -12.36 -21.41
C ALA A 3 0.87 -11.44 -20.92
N VAL A 4 0.64 -11.38 -19.60
CA VAL A 4 -0.40 -10.53 -18.98
C VAL A 4 -0.02 -9.05 -19.07
N LEU A 5 1.25 -8.72 -18.86
CA LEU A 5 1.72 -7.35 -18.99
C LEU A 5 1.71 -6.87 -20.44
N ASN A 6 2.00 -7.77 -21.39
CA ASN A 6 2.08 -7.46 -22.81
C ASN A 6 0.71 -7.30 -23.47
N ILE A 7 -0.33 -7.96 -22.94
CA ILE A 7 -1.69 -7.81 -23.49
C ILE A 7 -2.33 -6.46 -23.11
N LEU A 8 -1.87 -5.80 -22.06
CA LEU A 8 -2.42 -4.53 -21.64
C LEU A 8 -2.17 -3.41 -22.67
N PRO A 9 -3.16 -2.53 -22.95
CA PRO A 9 -2.97 -1.39 -23.84
C PRO A 9 -1.85 -0.42 -23.41
N GLN A 10 -1.46 0.48 -24.31
CA GLN A 10 -0.39 1.45 -24.08
C GLN A 10 -0.67 2.39 -22.89
N GLU A 11 -1.93 2.70 -22.61
CA GLU A 11 -2.31 3.54 -21.46
C GLU A 11 -1.89 2.94 -20.10
N PHE A 12 -1.60 1.64 -20.04
CA PHE A 12 -1.10 0.93 -18.86
C PHE A 12 0.41 0.68 -18.89
N GLU A 13 1.18 1.37 -19.75
CA GLU A 13 2.65 1.23 -19.82
C GLU A 13 3.31 1.44 -18.45
N TYR A 14 2.74 2.33 -17.63
CA TYR A 14 3.25 2.58 -16.29
C TYR A 14 3.25 1.32 -15.40
N ILE A 15 2.33 0.36 -15.61
CA ILE A 15 2.32 -0.91 -14.86
C ILE A 15 3.52 -1.76 -15.27
N ARG A 16 3.85 -1.81 -16.56
CA ARG A 16 5.02 -2.52 -17.10
C ARG A 16 6.30 -1.92 -16.56
N GLU A 17 6.44 -0.60 -16.64
CA GLU A 17 7.60 0.12 -16.12
C GLU A 17 7.74 0.00 -14.61
N ASN A 18 6.63 -0.01 -13.87
CA ASN A 18 6.69 -0.21 -12.43
C ASN A 18 7.07 -1.64 -12.08
N HIS A 19 6.53 -2.64 -12.78
CA HIS A 19 6.83 -4.06 -12.53
C HIS A 19 8.32 -4.39 -12.71
N LYS A 20 9.02 -3.73 -13.64
CA LYS A 20 10.48 -3.87 -13.82
C LYS A 20 11.31 -3.48 -12.58
N LYS A 21 10.74 -2.72 -11.65
CA LYS A 21 11.40 -2.28 -10.40
C LYS A 21 11.26 -3.30 -9.27
N TRP A 22 10.51 -4.37 -9.49
CA TRP A 22 10.24 -5.40 -8.52
C TRP A 22 10.87 -6.71 -8.95
N GLU A 23 11.41 -7.41 -7.97
CA GLU A 23 11.83 -8.79 -8.13
C GLU A 23 10.71 -9.70 -7.63
N LEU A 24 10.33 -10.68 -8.45
CA LEU A 24 9.41 -11.71 -8.03
C LEU A 24 10.10 -12.61 -7.01
N SER A 25 9.64 -12.58 -5.77
CA SER A 25 10.11 -13.44 -4.70
C SER A 25 9.41 -14.79 -4.72
N ASP A 26 8.09 -14.81 -4.92
CA ASP A 26 7.30 -16.04 -4.86
C ASP A 26 5.94 -15.88 -5.54
N ILE A 27 5.31 -17.01 -5.84
CA ILE A 27 3.99 -17.13 -6.45
C ILE A 27 3.09 -17.98 -5.55
N LEU A 28 2.03 -17.38 -5.00
CA LEU A 28 1.06 -18.07 -4.17
C LEU A 28 -0.22 -18.37 -4.95
N PHE A 29 -0.64 -19.63 -4.92
CA PHE A 29 -1.93 -20.05 -5.48
C PHE A 29 -2.99 -20.02 -4.39
N ASN A 30 -3.98 -19.13 -4.55
CA ASN A 30 -4.97 -18.85 -3.53
C ASN A 30 -6.36 -19.34 -3.96
N ASN A 31 -7.07 -19.93 -3.00
CA ASN A 31 -8.52 -20.11 -3.05
C ASN A 31 -9.13 -19.03 -2.16
N PHE A 32 -9.82 -18.06 -2.77
CA PHE A 32 -10.48 -16.98 -2.04
C PHE A 32 -11.84 -17.45 -1.51
N LYS A 33 -12.30 -16.85 -0.40
CA LYS A 33 -13.53 -17.27 0.30
C LYS A 33 -14.78 -17.22 -0.58
N ASP A 34 -14.78 -16.41 -1.63
CA ASP A 34 -15.94 -16.21 -2.52
C ASP A 34 -15.92 -17.16 -3.73
N GLY A 35 -15.16 -18.27 -3.66
CA GLY A 35 -15.11 -19.30 -4.70
C GLY A 35 -14.20 -18.97 -5.89
N TYR A 36 -13.50 -17.85 -5.83
CA TYR A 36 -12.50 -17.50 -6.82
C TYR A 36 -11.17 -18.21 -6.54
N LYS A 37 -10.41 -18.45 -7.61
CA LYS A 37 -9.01 -18.86 -7.50
C LYS A 37 -8.12 -17.81 -8.14
N GLY A 38 -6.90 -17.69 -7.66
CA GLY A 38 -5.97 -16.72 -8.21
C GLY A 38 -4.53 -16.98 -7.86
N ILE A 39 -3.71 -16.08 -8.37
CA ILE A 39 -2.27 -16.04 -8.19
C ILE A 39 -1.94 -14.73 -7.49
N SER A 40 -1.28 -14.80 -6.34
CA SER A 40 -0.68 -13.63 -5.70
C SER A 40 0.82 -13.63 -5.94
N LEU A 41 1.36 -12.46 -6.25
CA LEU A 41 2.77 -12.27 -6.51
C LEU A 41 3.40 -11.63 -5.28
N LEU A 42 4.35 -12.32 -4.66
CA LEU A 42 5.16 -11.72 -3.63
C LEU A 42 6.31 -10.99 -4.30
N LEU A 43 6.28 -9.67 -4.23
CA LEU A 43 7.27 -8.80 -4.85
C LEU A 43 8.21 -8.22 -3.80
N ARG A 44 9.52 -8.26 -4.09
CA ARG A 44 10.57 -7.62 -3.30
C ARG A 44 11.18 -6.46 -4.08
N THR A 45 11.70 -5.48 -3.36
CA THR A 45 12.49 -4.40 -3.93
C THR A 45 13.76 -4.23 -3.10
N GLU A 46 14.91 -4.08 -3.74
CA GLU A 46 16.20 -3.88 -3.08
C GLU A 46 16.28 -2.54 -2.30
N LYS A 47 15.32 -1.62 -2.49
CA LYS A 47 15.32 -0.26 -1.92
C LYS A 47 13.99 0.13 -1.29
N ALA A 48 13.43 -0.74 -0.45
CA ALA A 48 12.12 -0.55 0.19
C ALA A 48 11.92 0.85 0.82
N GLU A 49 12.95 1.41 1.44
CA GLU A 49 12.91 2.73 2.12
C GLU A 49 12.84 3.95 1.19
N LYS A 50 13.46 3.91 0.00
CA LYS A 50 13.30 4.98 -1.02
C LYS A 50 11.98 4.85 -1.77
N PHE A 51 11.40 3.65 -1.75
CA PHE A 51 10.20 3.32 -2.50
C PHE A 51 8.93 3.82 -1.80
N THR A 52 8.82 3.70 -0.48
CA THR A 52 7.69 4.23 0.31
C THR A 52 7.47 5.74 0.11
N LYS A 53 8.54 6.53 -0.06
CA LYS A 53 8.45 8.00 -0.23
C LYS A 53 7.94 8.45 -1.60
N THR A 54 8.17 7.67 -2.67
CA THR A 54 7.81 8.03 -4.07
C THR A 54 6.44 7.53 -4.50
N HIS A 55 5.79 6.69 -3.69
CA HIS A 55 4.59 5.93 -4.06
C HIS A 55 3.31 6.42 -3.33
N LYS A 56 3.37 7.60 -2.69
CA LYS A 56 2.30 8.22 -1.87
C LYS A 56 0.99 8.54 -2.64
N ASN A 57 0.97 8.46 -3.97
CA ASN A 57 -0.19 8.76 -4.81
C ASN A 57 -0.55 7.62 -5.79
N LEU A 58 0.02 6.43 -5.61
CA LEU A 58 -0.24 5.33 -6.53
C LEU A 58 -1.51 4.60 -6.15
N LYS A 59 -2.29 4.25 -7.17
CA LYS A 59 -3.63 3.73 -7.00
C LYS A 59 -3.59 2.22 -6.92
N ASN A 60 -4.57 1.70 -6.19
CA ASN A 60 -4.95 0.31 -6.22
C ASN A 60 -6.20 0.23 -7.07
N PHE A 61 -6.18 -0.63 -8.08
CA PHE A 61 -7.31 -0.84 -8.97
C PHE A 61 -7.24 -2.23 -9.59
N ASN A 62 -8.38 -2.72 -10.04
CA ASN A 62 -8.44 -3.95 -10.80
C ASN A 62 -8.72 -3.64 -12.27
N ILE A 63 -8.07 -4.38 -13.16
CA ILE A 63 -8.36 -4.36 -14.59
C ILE A 63 -9.10 -5.65 -14.93
N ASN A 64 -10.35 -5.50 -15.36
CA ASN A 64 -11.20 -6.57 -15.89
C ASN A 64 -11.26 -6.50 -17.42
N GLY A 65 -11.86 -7.52 -18.04
CA GLY A 65 -12.06 -7.56 -19.49
C GLY A 65 -10.99 -8.33 -20.25
N ILE A 66 -10.25 -9.22 -19.59
CA ILE A 66 -9.31 -10.14 -20.24
C ILE A 66 -9.94 -11.54 -20.20
N GLU A 67 -10.07 -12.17 -21.37
CA GLU A 67 -10.51 -13.57 -21.46
C GLU A 67 -9.32 -14.48 -21.69
N ILE A 68 -9.31 -15.65 -21.06
CA ILE A 68 -8.29 -16.69 -21.23
C ILE A 68 -8.98 -18.05 -21.39
N LEU A 69 -8.42 -18.92 -22.22
CA LEU A 69 -8.87 -20.30 -22.39
C LEU A 69 -8.00 -21.26 -21.58
N ASP A 70 -8.58 -22.38 -21.14
CA ASP A 70 -7.78 -23.54 -20.73
C ASP A 70 -7.43 -24.46 -21.91
N ILE A 71 -6.62 -25.48 -21.66
CA ILE A 71 -6.26 -26.51 -22.64
C ILE A 71 -7.45 -27.27 -23.24
N LYS A 72 -8.63 -27.20 -22.63
CA LYS A 72 -9.88 -27.80 -23.12
C LYS A 72 -10.77 -26.77 -23.83
N ASN A 73 -10.27 -25.55 -24.05
CA ASN A 73 -10.97 -24.41 -24.65
C ASN A 73 -12.14 -23.87 -23.82
N TYR A 74 -12.22 -24.17 -22.52
CA TYR A 74 -13.14 -23.47 -21.64
C TYR A 74 -12.65 -22.06 -21.39
N LYS A 75 -13.57 -21.11 -21.40
CA LYS A 75 -13.30 -19.67 -21.29
C LYS A 75 -13.46 -19.19 -19.86
N TYR A 76 -12.49 -18.41 -19.39
CA TYR A 76 -12.51 -17.78 -18.08
C TYR A 76 -12.18 -16.30 -18.19
N ASN A 77 -12.72 -15.52 -17.25
CA ASN A 77 -12.38 -14.11 -17.12
C ASN A 77 -11.20 -13.97 -16.16
N LEU A 78 -10.17 -13.27 -16.63
CA LEU A 78 -9.01 -12.87 -15.87
C LEU A 78 -9.18 -11.41 -15.42
N GLU A 79 -9.07 -11.20 -14.12
CA GLU A 79 -8.95 -9.90 -13.49
C GLU A 79 -7.50 -9.71 -13.02
N ILE A 80 -6.91 -8.57 -13.37
CA ILE A 80 -5.58 -8.17 -12.88
C ILE A 80 -5.77 -7.33 -11.63
N TRP A 81 -5.14 -7.74 -10.53
CA TRP A 81 -5.08 -6.96 -9.31
C TRP A 81 -3.82 -6.12 -9.31
N THR A 82 -3.97 -4.82 -9.07
CA THR A 82 -2.84 -3.92 -8.91
C THR A 82 -2.71 -3.43 -7.48
N TYR A 83 -1.47 -3.31 -7.04
CA TYR A 83 -1.11 -2.65 -5.79
C TYR A 83 -0.07 -1.59 -6.09
N ARG A 84 -0.35 -0.33 -5.72
CA ARG A 84 0.50 0.83 -5.98
C ARG A 84 0.96 0.89 -7.44
N ASN A 85 0.02 0.82 -8.38
CA ASN A 85 0.26 0.78 -9.83
C ASN A 85 1.15 -0.39 -10.32
N SER A 86 1.44 -1.41 -9.50
CA SER A 86 2.14 -2.64 -9.90
C SER A 86 1.18 -3.81 -10.02
N LEU A 87 1.49 -4.73 -10.95
CA LEU A 87 0.84 -6.04 -10.99
C LEU A 87 1.12 -6.80 -9.68
N ASN A 88 0.06 -7.08 -8.91
CA ASN A 88 0.13 -7.73 -7.60
C ASN A 88 -0.45 -9.15 -7.63
N GLY A 89 -1.37 -9.42 -8.56
CA GLY A 89 -1.97 -10.73 -8.68
C GLY A 89 -2.92 -10.85 -9.85
N LEU A 90 -3.37 -12.08 -10.05
CA LEU A 90 -4.32 -12.49 -11.09
C LEU A 90 -5.47 -13.23 -10.42
N HIS A 91 -6.69 -12.94 -10.84
CA HIS A 91 -7.89 -13.48 -10.25
C HIS A 91 -8.81 -14.04 -11.34
N PHE A 92 -9.35 -15.24 -11.12
CA PHE A 92 -10.15 -15.94 -12.11
C PHE A 92 -11.53 -16.23 -11.55
N SER A 93 -12.56 -15.68 -12.20
CA SER A 93 -13.95 -15.91 -11.83
C SER A 93 -14.44 -17.27 -12.33
N GLY A 94 -15.02 -18.08 -11.44
CA GLY A 94 -15.69 -19.34 -11.80
C GLY A 94 -14.77 -20.42 -12.36
N ILE A 95 -13.46 -20.35 -12.10
CA ILE A 95 -12.49 -21.31 -12.63
C ILE A 95 -12.65 -22.69 -11.98
N ASN A 96 -13.02 -23.67 -12.78
CA ASN A 96 -13.17 -25.06 -12.34
C ASN A 96 -11.97 -25.96 -12.73
N THR A 97 -11.06 -25.46 -13.58
CA THR A 97 -9.81 -26.12 -13.93
C THR A 97 -8.67 -25.77 -12.96
N ASN A 98 -7.53 -26.44 -13.11
CA ASN A 98 -6.29 -26.02 -12.47
C ASN A 98 -5.74 -24.79 -13.20
N ILE A 99 -5.31 -23.75 -12.47
CA ILE A 99 -4.73 -22.52 -13.04
C ILE A 99 -3.53 -22.84 -13.96
N LEU A 100 -2.78 -23.92 -13.67
CA LEU A 100 -1.66 -24.37 -14.50
C LEU A 100 -2.09 -24.88 -15.88
N ASN A 101 -3.37 -25.18 -16.08
CA ASN A 101 -3.92 -25.61 -17.37
C ASN A 101 -4.41 -24.44 -18.23
N LEU A 102 -4.19 -23.20 -17.82
CA LEU A 102 -4.54 -22.03 -18.60
C LEU A 102 -3.54 -21.81 -19.74
N ASN A 103 -4.05 -21.46 -20.92
CA ASN A 103 -3.25 -21.15 -22.09
C ASN A 103 -3.01 -19.65 -22.18
N GLU A 104 -1.84 -19.16 -21.75
CA GLU A 104 -1.53 -17.73 -21.79
C GLU A 104 -1.55 -17.13 -23.20
N ASN A 105 -1.27 -17.91 -24.24
CA ASN A 105 -1.32 -17.45 -25.64
C ASN A 105 -2.74 -17.24 -26.16
N SER A 106 -3.75 -17.74 -25.45
CA SER A 106 -5.15 -17.54 -25.78
C SER A 106 -5.75 -16.24 -25.24
N MET A 107 -4.97 -15.49 -24.46
CA MET A 107 -5.46 -14.27 -23.85
C MET A 107 -5.89 -13.26 -24.90
N LYS A 108 -7.07 -12.67 -24.68
CA LYS A 108 -7.61 -11.62 -25.54
C LYS A 108 -8.26 -10.53 -24.71
N LEU A 109 -8.10 -9.29 -25.16
CA LEU A 109 -8.83 -8.15 -24.63
C LEU A 109 -10.28 -8.22 -25.10
N THR A 110 -11.19 -7.89 -24.21
CA THR A 110 -12.60 -7.63 -24.51
C THR A 110 -12.91 -6.18 -24.15
N LYS A 111 -14.01 -5.92 -23.44
CA LYS A 111 -14.31 -4.60 -22.92
C LYS A 111 -13.55 -4.42 -21.60
N LEU A 112 -12.48 -3.62 -21.63
CA LEU A 112 -11.73 -3.30 -20.42
C LEU A 112 -12.57 -2.48 -19.45
N GLU A 113 -12.56 -2.90 -18.19
CA GLU A 113 -13.25 -2.21 -17.11
C GLU A 113 -12.28 -2.04 -15.93
N ILE A 114 -12.09 -0.80 -15.50
CA ILE A 114 -11.23 -0.45 -14.38
C ILE A 114 -12.11 -0.21 -13.17
N SER A 115 -11.83 -0.89 -12.07
CA SER A 115 -12.46 -0.62 -10.79
C SER A 115 -11.41 -0.15 -9.78
N GLU A 116 -11.63 1.01 -9.17
CA GLU A 116 -10.75 1.51 -8.13
C GLU A 116 -10.94 0.70 -6.85
N VAL A 117 -9.84 0.18 -6.32
CA VAL A 117 -9.84 -0.55 -5.05
C VAL A 117 -9.54 0.46 -3.96
N LYS A 118 -10.56 0.83 -3.18
CA LYS A 118 -10.39 1.66 -2.00
C LYS A 118 -9.66 0.84 -0.93
N THR A 119 -8.36 1.06 -0.80
CA THR A 119 -7.62 0.58 0.38
C THR A 119 -7.95 1.48 1.56
N VAL A 120 -8.58 0.90 2.57
CA VAL A 120 -8.77 1.55 3.88
C VAL A 120 -7.48 1.35 4.66
N ASN A 121 -6.88 2.45 5.13
CA ASN A 121 -5.78 2.39 6.10
C ASN A 121 -6.39 2.23 7.51
N PRO A 122 -6.30 1.05 8.15
CA PRO A 122 -6.89 0.83 9.48
C PRO A 122 -6.20 1.69 10.56
N ASP A 123 -4.91 1.96 10.43
CA ASP A 123 -4.15 2.77 11.39
C ASP A 123 -4.58 4.25 11.30
N LYS A 124 -4.85 4.74 10.10
CA LYS A 124 -5.49 6.06 9.89
C LYS A 124 -6.79 6.17 10.66
N GLU A 125 -7.67 5.17 10.59
CA GLU A 125 -8.95 5.22 11.31
C GLU A 125 -8.75 5.29 12.83
N ILE A 126 -7.74 4.59 13.35
CA ILE A 126 -7.37 4.66 14.76
C ILE A 126 -6.89 6.07 15.12
N VAL A 127 -6.00 6.66 14.32
CA VAL A 127 -5.51 8.02 14.56
C VAL A 127 -6.63 9.05 14.49
N LEU A 128 -7.54 8.96 13.52
CA LEU A 128 -8.69 9.85 13.45
C LEU A 128 -9.60 9.74 14.70
N LYS A 129 -9.71 8.54 15.29
CA LYS A 129 -10.40 8.37 16.59
C LYS A 129 -9.63 9.01 17.74
N ILE A 130 -8.30 8.86 17.79
CA ILE A 130 -7.43 9.49 18.80
C ILE A 130 -7.53 11.02 18.71
N LEU A 131 -7.51 11.57 17.50
CA LEU A 131 -7.55 13.00 17.19
C LEU A 131 -8.98 13.57 17.10
N LYS A 132 -9.99 12.82 17.53
CA LYS A 132 -11.37 13.32 17.56
C LYS A 132 -11.44 14.64 18.35
N GLY A 133 -11.96 15.69 17.70
CA GLY A 133 -12.07 17.03 18.26
C GLY A 133 -10.94 18.00 17.87
N VAL A 134 -9.89 17.53 17.19
CA VAL A 134 -8.87 18.40 16.59
C VAL A 134 -9.47 19.14 15.39
N ALA A 135 -9.13 20.43 15.24
CA ALA A 135 -9.62 21.24 14.14
C ALA A 135 -9.11 20.72 12.78
N LYS A 136 -9.96 20.78 11.75
CA LYS A 136 -9.61 20.32 10.39
C LYS A 136 -8.31 20.97 9.87
N SER A 137 -8.12 22.27 10.11
CA SER A 137 -6.92 23.00 9.72
C SER A 137 -5.64 22.54 10.43
N GLN A 138 -5.74 21.90 11.60
CA GLN A 138 -4.60 21.27 12.27
C GLN A 138 -4.35 19.86 11.72
N LEU A 139 -5.40 19.10 11.40
CA LEU A 139 -5.27 17.79 10.76
C LEU A 139 -4.61 17.87 9.38
N GLU A 140 -4.90 18.93 8.61
CA GLU A 140 -4.30 19.17 7.28
C GLU A 140 -2.78 19.42 7.34
N LYS A 141 -2.21 19.68 8.52
CA LYS A 141 -0.76 19.83 8.72
C LYS A 141 -0.03 18.49 8.93
N LEU A 142 -0.78 17.40 9.08
CA LEU A 142 -0.28 16.08 9.47
C LEU A 142 -0.30 15.11 8.27
N ASP A 143 0.56 14.10 8.32
CA ASP A 143 0.70 13.06 7.28
C ASP A 143 -0.27 11.86 7.56
N ILE A 144 -1.53 12.13 7.90
CA ILE A 144 -2.50 11.14 8.45
C ILE A 144 -2.91 10.02 7.46
N GLU A 145 -2.91 10.31 6.16
CA GLU A 145 -3.28 9.32 5.14
C GLU A 145 -2.30 8.13 5.14
N GLU A 146 -1.03 8.40 5.44
CA GLU A 146 0.08 7.46 5.43
C GLU A 146 0.47 6.99 6.84
N THR A 147 -0.42 7.17 7.82
CA THR A 147 -0.20 6.67 9.18
C THR A 147 0.11 5.18 9.13
N ILE A 148 1.14 4.79 9.87
CA ILE A 148 1.47 3.40 10.18
C ILE A 148 1.57 3.22 11.69
N GLY A 149 1.14 2.07 12.20
CA GLY A 149 1.46 1.61 13.53
C GLY A 149 2.88 1.05 13.60
N ILE A 150 3.71 1.59 14.49
CA ILE A 150 5.04 1.08 14.80
C ILE A 150 5.01 0.52 16.21
N GLU A 151 5.33 -0.77 16.34
CA GLU A 151 5.44 -1.45 17.63
C GLU A 151 6.89 -1.38 18.11
N ILE A 152 7.11 -0.75 19.27
CA ILE A 152 8.41 -0.69 19.94
C ILE A 152 8.20 -1.21 21.37
N GLY A 153 8.84 -2.33 21.68
CA GLY A 153 8.53 -3.10 22.89
C GLY A 153 7.07 -3.53 22.90
N ASN A 154 6.33 -3.22 23.97
CA ASN A 154 4.90 -3.54 24.10
C ASN A 154 3.99 -2.31 23.87
N LYS A 155 4.48 -1.29 23.16
CA LYS A 155 3.75 -0.06 22.87
C LYS A 155 3.62 0.16 21.38
N ILE A 156 2.45 0.62 20.95
CA ILE A 156 2.16 0.99 19.57
C ILE A 156 2.14 2.51 19.46
N TYR A 157 2.92 3.02 18.51
CA TYR A 157 2.98 4.42 18.13
C TYR A 157 2.41 4.59 16.73
N TYR A 158 1.44 5.47 16.57
CA TYR A 158 0.84 5.77 15.27
C TYR A 158 1.47 7.03 14.69
N THR A 159 2.06 6.94 13.50
CA THR A 159 2.74 8.09 12.89
C THR A 159 1.74 9.18 12.47
N ILE A 160 2.09 10.43 12.78
CA ILE A 160 1.32 11.63 12.39
C ILE A 160 2.13 12.63 11.57
N VAL A 161 3.47 12.52 11.58
CA VAL A 161 4.37 13.26 10.68
C VAL A 161 5.50 12.33 10.25
N ASP A 162 5.73 12.23 8.94
CA ASP A 162 6.89 11.56 8.33
C ASP A 162 8.09 12.52 8.35
N TYR A 163 9.06 12.27 9.23
CA TYR A 163 10.32 12.98 9.26
C TYR A 163 11.37 12.18 8.47
N LYS A 164 12.34 12.84 7.84
CA LYS A 164 13.18 12.20 6.82
C LYS A 164 13.89 10.95 7.39
N ASP A 165 14.22 10.05 6.47
CA ASP A 165 15.03 8.85 6.72
C ASP A 165 14.53 7.91 7.83
N GLY A 166 13.25 7.53 7.74
CA GLY A 166 12.66 6.53 8.64
C GLY A 166 12.32 7.07 10.04
N ASN A 167 12.44 8.38 10.22
CA ASN A 167 12.13 9.05 11.47
C ASN A 167 10.69 9.56 11.48
N TYR A 168 10.02 9.61 12.62
CA TYR A 168 8.61 10.02 12.66
C TYR A 168 8.28 10.82 13.91
N ILE A 169 7.22 11.63 13.81
CA ILE A 169 6.45 12.01 14.98
C ILE A 169 5.29 11.02 15.08
N GLY A 170 5.20 10.32 16.20
CA GLY A 170 4.15 9.36 16.50
C GLY A 170 3.29 9.79 17.68
N ILE A 171 2.09 9.21 17.79
CA ILE A 171 1.22 9.36 18.94
C ILE A 171 0.81 8.02 19.53
N THR A 172 0.58 7.98 20.83
CA THR A 172 -0.02 6.82 21.49
C THR A 172 -1.54 6.96 21.55
N LYS A 173 -2.23 5.87 21.93
CA LYS A 173 -3.68 5.93 22.23
C LYS A 173 -4.02 6.92 23.35
N CYS A 174 -3.05 7.24 24.23
CA CYS A 174 -3.20 8.22 25.30
C CYS A 174 -3.02 9.67 24.85
N LYS A 175 -2.75 9.91 23.55
CA LYS A 175 -2.49 11.23 22.94
C LYS A 175 -1.16 11.87 23.32
N ASP A 176 -0.26 11.10 23.92
CA ASP A 176 1.14 11.48 24.07
C ASP A 176 1.83 11.49 22.70
N VAL A 177 2.74 12.44 22.49
CA VAL A 177 3.47 12.64 21.24
C VAL A 177 4.92 12.26 21.45
N TYR A 178 5.42 11.44 20.53
CA TYR A 178 6.77 10.89 20.56
C TYR A 178 7.55 11.24 19.29
N ARG A 179 8.84 11.47 19.45
CA ARG A 179 9.84 11.35 18.40
C ARG A 179 10.21 9.88 18.24
N LEU A 180 10.18 9.35 17.03
CA LEU A 180 10.62 8.00 16.70
C LEU A 180 11.84 8.09 15.78
N LYS A 181 13.01 7.59 16.22
CA LYS A 181 14.23 7.55 15.40
C LYS A 181 14.51 6.15 14.89
N HIS A 182 14.80 6.04 13.60
CA HIS A 182 15.32 4.82 13.00
C HIS A 182 16.82 4.70 13.34
N ASP A 183 17.29 3.51 13.71
CA ASP A 183 18.70 3.18 13.96
C ASP A 183 19.42 3.95 15.09
N ASP A 184 18.68 4.46 16.10
CA ASP A 184 19.27 5.09 17.30
C ASP A 184 19.11 4.19 18.54
N LEU A 185 19.99 4.35 19.54
CA LEU A 185 19.88 3.64 20.83
C LEU A 185 18.62 4.06 21.60
N GLU A 186 18.19 5.32 21.44
CA GLU A 186 16.92 5.84 21.96
C GLU A 186 15.90 5.98 20.81
N THR A 187 15.25 4.86 20.49
CA THR A 187 14.29 4.76 19.38
C THR A 187 13.04 5.61 19.58
N GLU A 188 12.63 5.87 20.82
CA GLU A 188 11.44 6.66 21.15
C GLU A 188 11.67 7.71 22.24
N LYS A 189 11.39 8.97 21.87
CA LYS A 189 11.41 10.22 22.63
C LYS A 189 10.05 10.78 23.06
N LEU A 190 9.62 10.78 24.33
CA LEU A 190 8.43 11.61 24.67
C LEU A 190 8.76 13.10 24.44
N ILE A 191 7.92 13.80 23.67
CA ILE A 191 8.10 15.23 23.36
C ILE A 191 6.95 16.12 23.85
N TYR A 192 5.72 15.59 23.88
CA TYR A 192 4.56 16.25 24.48
C TYR A 192 3.64 15.22 25.13
N GLU A 193 3.11 15.50 26.31
CA GLU A 193 2.08 14.65 26.96
C GLU A 193 0.69 14.81 26.30
N LYS A 194 0.51 15.84 25.47
CA LYS A 194 -0.76 16.11 24.80
C LYS A 194 -0.53 16.52 23.35
N VAL A 195 -1.19 15.82 22.45
CA VAL A 195 -1.18 16.13 21.02
C VAL A 195 -1.65 17.56 20.70
N THR A 196 -2.54 18.13 21.51
CA THR A 196 -2.99 19.52 21.34
C THR A 196 -1.85 20.52 21.50
N ASP A 197 -0.93 20.25 22.44
CA ASP A 197 0.18 21.16 22.73
C ASP A 197 1.20 21.15 21.60
N PHE A 198 1.43 19.97 21.02
CA PHE A 198 2.19 19.82 19.78
C PHE A 198 1.52 20.57 18.62
N LEU A 199 0.23 20.32 18.36
CA LEU A 199 -0.50 20.90 17.21
C LEU A 199 -0.67 22.41 17.28
N ASN A 200 -0.63 22.99 18.48
CA ASN A 200 -0.66 24.44 18.67
C ASN A 200 0.67 25.09 18.29
N LYS A 201 1.79 24.37 18.40
CA LYS A 201 3.13 24.85 18.06
C LYS A 201 3.56 24.49 16.65
N PHE A 202 3.07 23.37 16.12
CA PHE A 202 3.45 22.87 14.81
C PHE A 202 2.72 23.61 13.69
N SER A 203 3.48 24.23 12.78
CA SER A 203 2.91 24.93 11.62
C SER A 203 2.64 24.01 10.44
N GLY A 204 3.17 22.78 10.46
CA GLY A 204 3.22 21.87 9.31
C GLY A 204 4.59 21.83 8.62
N LYS A 205 5.51 22.73 9.00
CA LYS A 205 6.87 22.77 8.43
C LYS A 205 7.79 21.80 9.16
N LYS A 206 8.29 20.79 8.43
CA LYS A 206 9.10 19.70 9.00
C LYS A 206 10.43 20.16 9.62
N ASN A 207 10.99 21.28 9.17
CA ASN A 207 12.21 21.84 9.75
C ASN A 207 12.01 22.38 11.19
N GLU A 208 10.77 22.62 11.63
CA GLU A 208 10.47 22.93 13.04
C GLU A 208 10.67 21.73 13.97
N LEU A 209 10.96 20.55 13.42
CA LEU A 209 11.19 19.33 14.17
C LEU A 209 12.67 18.98 14.28
N ASP A 210 13.57 19.69 13.59
CA ASP A 210 14.99 19.36 13.48
C ASP A 210 15.64 19.18 14.86
N HIS A 211 15.31 20.03 15.83
CA HIS A 211 15.82 19.97 17.21
C HIS A 211 15.39 18.72 18.00
N TYR A 212 14.39 17.98 17.55
CA TYR A 212 14.07 16.67 18.11
C TYR A 212 14.97 15.57 17.55
N PHE A 213 15.44 15.73 16.31
CA PHE A 213 16.12 14.68 15.54
C PHE A 213 17.63 14.89 15.34
N GLU A 214 18.17 16.04 15.72
CA GLU A 214 19.59 16.20 16.02
C GLU A 214 20.02 15.30 17.21
#